data_AF-A0A7C3ENG8-F1
#
_entry.id   AF-A0A7C3ENG8-F1
#
_cell.length_a   1.000
_cell.length_b   1.000
_cell.length_c   1.000
_cell.angle_alpha   90.00
_cell.angle_beta   90.00
_cell.angle_gamma   90.00
#
_symmetry.space_group_name_H-M   'P 1'
#
loop_
_entity.id
_entity.type
_entity.pdbx_description
1 polymer ?
#
loop_
_entity_poly.entity_id
_entity_poly.type
_entity_poly.pdbx_seq_one_letter_code
_entity_poly.pdbx_strand_id
1 'polypeptide(L)'
;MVKKKQKTSYILTISILLALFVNLILLANLQKKLGWAFSINKTITGNISEKITPQQLKKTLDKKENTLLINVHTPYEGEIKNTDFFIEYDSIKANEAKLPSDKNAKIILYCKTGRMSAEALATLKSLGYKNVKHLEGGMDAWQKAGFEILDLSKLPSQVLPEEGFELPISWGDIAPRLVKLGVIDKEKFKKVVVMGDEEKAIFEGLQDTPIRINSQNSQFVVDLLWALGLAQKSLVYEKGPMGQEYKGEAGNFASTGGWTLSVGNAMNYYNKFDLLKLTAEEQERVYEISKNIYRPCCGNPTSFPDCNHGMAALAAVELMVKKGLPDDEIYKNVLRLNSFWFPSNYLTVATYFGRQGIPWDKVDAKQILGKDYSSGQGASSVAKKVGPLPF
;
A
#
# COMPACT_ATOMS: atom_id res chain seq x y z
N MET A 1 -67.56 -16.48 -72.56
CA MET A 1 -66.34 -16.80 -71.76
C MET A 1 -65.27 -15.70 -71.88
N VAL A 2 -65.42 -14.50 -71.28
CA VAL A 2 -64.39 -13.43 -71.41
C VAL A 2 -64.22 -12.54 -70.14
N LYS A 3 -64.64 -12.98 -68.94
CA LYS A 3 -64.50 -12.15 -67.71
C LYS A 3 -63.51 -12.66 -66.65
N LYS A 4 -62.85 -13.80 -66.86
CA LYS A 4 -61.91 -14.38 -65.87
C LYS A 4 -60.42 -14.11 -66.13
N LYS A 5 -60.01 -13.63 -67.32
CA LYS A 5 -58.57 -13.40 -67.64
C LYS A 5 -58.03 -12.03 -67.22
N GLN A 6 -58.87 -11.00 -67.06
CA GLN A 6 -58.39 -9.65 -66.72
C GLN A 6 -58.05 -9.50 -65.22
N LYS A 7 -58.86 -10.05 -64.31
CA LYS A 7 -58.59 -9.97 -62.85
C LYS A 7 -57.27 -10.65 -62.45
N THR A 8 -56.89 -11.75 -63.11
CA THR A 8 -55.64 -12.46 -62.81
C THR A 8 -54.41 -11.67 -63.23
N SER A 9 -54.50 -10.84 -64.28
CA SER A 9 -53.39 -9.99 -64.74
C SER A 9 -53.11 -8.84 -63.77
N TYR A 10 -54.14 -8.20 -63.20
CA TYR A 10 -53.97 -7.13 -62.19
C TYR A 10 -53.41 -7.65 -60.86
N ILE A 11 -53.81 -8.85 -60.44
CA ILE A 11 -53.29 -9.46 -59.20
C ILE A 11 -51.82 -9.84 -59.37
N LEU A 12 -51.42 -10.35 -60.54
CA LEU A 12 -50.03 -10.68 -60.83
C LEU A 12 -49.15 -9.42 -60.90
N THR A 13 -49.60 -8.34 -61.55
CA THR A 13 -48.83 -7.09 -61.65
C THR A 13 -48.70 -6.37 -60.30
N ILE A 14 -49.75 -6.36 -59.48
CA ILE A 14 -49.69 -5.81 -58.12
C ILE A 14 -48.73 -6.62 -57.25
N SER A 15 -48.73 -7.95 -57.37
CA SER A 15 -47.83 -8.82 -56.59
C SER A 15 -46.35 -8.62 -56.97
N ILE A 16 -46.06 -8.43 -58.27
CA ILE A 16 -44.71 -8.13 -58.76
C ILE A 16 -44.24 -6.74 -58.28
N LEU A 17 -45.11 -5.73 -58.33
CA LEU A 17 -44.81 -4.39 -57.83
C LEU A 17 -44.56 -4.39 -56.32
N LEU A 18 -45.33 -5.16 -55.54
CA LEU A 18 -45.12 -5.31 -54.10
C LEU A 18 -43.77 -5.98 -53.80
N ALA A 19 -43.43 -7.05 -54.54
CA ALA A 19 -42.16 -7.75 -54.38
C ALA A 19 -40.95 -6.87 -54.74
N LEU A 20 -41.07 -6.03 -55.77
CA LEU A 20 -40.04 -5.04 -56.13
C LEU A 20 -39.89 -3.98 -55.04
N PHE A 21 -40.99 -3.50 -54.46
CA PHE A 21 -40.96 -2.50 -53.40
C PHE A 21 -40.33 -3.04 -52.11
N VAL A 22 -40.65 -4.28 -51.72
CA VAL A 22 -40.03 -4.95 -50.57
C VAL A 22 -38.53 -5.17 -50.78
N ASN A 23 -38.11 -5.55 -51.99
CA ASN A 23 -36.68 -5.68 -52.32
C ASN A 23 -35.94 -4.33 -52.27
N LEU A 24 -36.57 -3.23 -52.69
CA LEU A 24 -36.02 -1.88 -52.58
C LEU A 24 -35.83 -1.44 -51.13
N ILE A 25 -36.78 -1.76 -50.24
CA ILE A 25 -36.67 -1.48 -48.80
C ILE A 25 -35.55 -2.32 -48.17
N LEU A 26 -35.44 -3.60 -48.55
CA LEU A 26 -34.36 -4.48 -48.08
C LEU A 26 -32.99 -3.99 -48.56
N LEU A 27 -32.86 -3.54 -49.81
CA LEU A 27 -31.62 -2.95 -50.34
C LEU A 27 -31.24 -1.66 -49.60
N ALA A 28 -32.22 -0.78 -49.35
CA ALA A 28 -31.99 0.48 -48.63
C ALA A 28 -31.56 0.23 -47.18
N ASN A 29 -32.13 -0.77 -46.50
CA ASN A 29 -31.72 -1.18 -45.16
C ASN A 29 -30.34 -1.84 -45.15
N LEU A 30 -29.99 -2.61 -46.19
CA LEU A 30 -28.67 -3.20 -46.35
C LEU A 30 -27.61 -2.11 -46.59
N GLN A 31 -27.89 -1.11 -47.44
CA GLN A 31 -27.03 0.04 -47.65
C GLN A 31 -26.85 0.88 -46.38
N LYS A 32 -27.91 1.07 -45.57
CA LYS A 32 -27.79 1.74 -44.26
C LYS A 32 -26.95 0.94 -43.27
N LYS A 33 -27.11 -0.39 -43.19
CA LYS A 33 -26.28 -1.26 -42.34
C LYS A 33 -24.82 -1.29 -42.79
N LEU A 34 -24.56 -1.35 -44.10
CA LEU A 34 -23.21 -1.29 -44.68
C LEU A 34 -22.58 0.08 -44.46
N GLY A 35 -23.32 1.18 -44.64
CA GLY A 35 -22.87 2.53 -44.34
C GLY A 35 -22.57 2.75 -42.85
N TRP A 36 -23.37 2.17 -41.95
CA TRP A 36 -23.11 2.18 -40.51
C TRP A 36 -21.88 1.35 -40.13
N ALA A 37 -21.73 0.14 -40.69
CA ALA A 37 -20.54 -0.70 -40.49
C ALA A 37 -19.25 -0.03 -41.03
N PHE A 38 -19.33 0.67 -42.16
CA PHE A 38 -18.21 1.43 -42.71
C PHE A 38 -17.90 2.69 -41.89
N SER A 39 -18.92 3.31 -41.28
CA SER A 39 -18.74 4.43 -40.36
C SER A 39 -18.07 4.00 -39.05
N ILE A 40 -18.35 2.79 -38.54
CA ILE A 40 -17.67 2.23 -37.36
C ILE A 40 -16.19 1.96 -37.67
N ASN A 41 -15.85 1.44 -38.86
CA ASN A 41 -14.45 1.22 -39.26
C ASN A 41 -13.68 2.50 -39.56
N LYS A 42 -14.35 3.57 -40.01
CA LYS A 42 -13.72 4.89 -40.22
C LYS A 42 -13.46 5.64 -38.90
N THR A 43 -14.18 5.33 -37.83
CA THR A 43 -13.89 5.83 -36.47
C THR A 43 -12.71 5.10 -35.83
N ILE A 44 -12.34 3.91 -36.31
CA ILE A 44 -11.23 3.10 -35.74
C ILE A 44 -9.87 3.40 -36.39
N THR A 45 -9.82 4.18 -37.48
CA THR A 45 -8.58 4.46 -38.23
C THR A 45 -8.15 5.93 -38.27
N GLY A 46 -8.54 6.73 -37.27
CA GLY A 46 -8.10 8.14 -37.21
C GLY A 46 -8.18 8.78 -35.83
N ASN A 47 -7.08 8.71 -35.06
CA ASN A 47 -6.52 9.91 -34.43
C ASN A 47 -5.06 9.71 -34.00
N ILE A 48 -4.17 10.34 -34.76
CA ILE A 48 -2.75 10.56 -34.39
C ILE A 48 -2.65 11.43 -33.10
N SER A 49 -3.77 11.99 -32.59
CA SER A 49 -3.84 12.91 -31.46
C SER A 49 -3.90 12.27 -30.05
N GLU A 50 -4.12 10.95 -29.95
CA GLU A 50 -4.28 10.23 -28.67
C GLU A 50 -3.02 9.47 -28.23
N LYS A 51 -1.90 9.71 -28.93
CA LYS A 51 -0.57 9.20 -28.58
C LYS A 51 0.30 10.30 -27.97
N ILE A 52 1.27 9.87 -27.17
CA ILE A 52 2.39 10.72 -26.71
C ILE A 52 3.70 10.00 -26.98
N THR A 53 4.70 10.70 -27.53
CA THR A 53 6.03 10.11 -27.75
C THR A 53 6.84 10.08 -26.45
N PRO A 54 7.89 9.25 -26.34
CA PRO A 54 8.78 9.26 -25.17
C PRO A 54 9.33 10.64 -24.82
N GLN A 55 9.78 11.42 -25.81
CA GLN A 55 10.33 12.76 -25.58
C GLN A 55 9.28 13.75 -25.08
N GLN A 56 8.05 13.66 -25.59
CA GLN A 56 6.93 14.49 -25.12
C GLN A 56 6.52 14.13 -23.70
N LEU A 57 6.44 12.83 -23.37
CA LEU A 57 6.15 12.37 -22.02
C LEU A 57 7.25 12.83 -21.07
N LYS A 58 8.54 12.65 -21.42
CA LYS A 58 9.66 13.11 -20.61
C LYS A 58 9.56 14.61 -20.30
N LYS A 59 9.26 15.44 -21.31
CA LYS A 59 9.05 16.88 -21.12
C LYS A 59 7.85 17.19 -20.21
N THR A 60 6.79 16.40 -20.29
CA THR A 60 5.60 16.53 -19.42
C THR A 60 5.96 16.25 -17.96
N LEU A 61 6.70 15.17 -17.72
CA LEU A 61 7.17 14.76 -16.38
C LEU A 61 8.19 15.77 -15.80
N ASP A 62 9.13 16.26 -16.62
CA ASP A 62 10.14 17.22 -16.18
C ASP A 62 9.53 18.58 -15.79
N LYS A 63 8.44 18.97 -16.45
CA LYS A 63 7.68 20.17 -16.13
C LYS A 63 6.74 20.00 -14.93
N LYS A 64 6.61 18.78 -14.39
CA LYS A 64 5.64 18.44 -13.34
C LYS A 64 4.22 18.91 -13.69
N GLU A 65 3.84 18.77 -14.96
CA GLU A 65 2.47 19.09 -15.36
C GLU A 65 1.50 18.17 -14.62
N ASN A 66 0.39 18.70 -14.11
CA ASN A 66 -0.64 17.92 -13.44
C ASN A 66 -1.26 16.89 -14.40
N THR A 67 -0.70 15.68 -14.40
CA THR A 67 -1.00 14.58 -15.31
C THR A 67 -0.91 13.29 -14.54
N LEU A 68 -1.94 12.45 -14.65
CA LEU A 68 -1.97 11.14 -14.04
C LEU A 68 -1.28 10.13 -14.96
N LEU A 69 -0.13 9.61 -14.55
CA LEU A 69 0.63 8.59 -15.26
C LEU A 69 0.30 7.20 -14.71
N ILE A 70 -0.27 6.32 -15.54
CA ILE A 70 -0.75 5.00 -15.12
C ILE A 70 -0.04 3.91 -15.91
N ASN A 71 0.60 2.99 -15.18
CA ASN A 71 1.08 1.73 -15.74
C ASN A 71 -0.07 0.73 -15.80
N VAL A 72 -0.33 0.16 -16.98
CA VAL A 72 -1.40 -0.83 -17.18
C VAL A 72 -0.89 -2.20 -17.64
N HIS A 73 0.43 -2.39 -17.62
CA HIS A 73 1.06 -3.62 -18.10
C HIS A 73 0.87 -4.79 -17.12
N THR A 74 0.31 -5.90 -17.57
CA THR A 74 0.24 -7.15 -16.79
C THR A 74 0.81 -8.32 -17.61
N PRO A 75 1.69 -9.17 -17.07
CA PRO A 75 2.28 -9.10 -15.71
C PRO A 75 3.19 -7.87 -15.53
N TYR A 76 3.41 -7.44 -14.29
CA TYR A 76 4.25 -6.28 -13.99
C TYR A 76 5.72 -6.50 -14.39
N GLU A 77 6.32 -5.55 -15.13
CA GLU A 77 7.71 -5.62 -15.63
C GLU A 77 8.48 -4.31 -15.37
N GLY A 78 8.16 -3.62 -14.29
CA GLY A 78 8.72 -2.31 -13.95
C GLY A 78 7.85 -1.14 -14.40
N GLU A 79 8.30 0.08 -14.08
CA GLU A 79 7.52 1.30 -14.29
C GLU A 79 8.37 2.53 -14.58
N ILE A 80 7.78 3.53 -15.23
CA ILE A 80 8.42 4.83 -15.48
C ILE A 80 8.45 5.64 -14.18
N LYS A 81 9.54 6.37 -13.93
CA LYS A 81 9.66 7.30 -12.80
C LYS A 81 8.48 8.29 -12.77
N ASN A 82 7.97 8.55 -11.57
CA ASN A 82 6.76 9.34 -11.28
C ASN A 82 5.46 8.71 -11.81
N THR A 83 5.40 7.38 -11.93
CA THR A 83 4.11 6.68 -12.11
C THR A 83 3.25 6.93 -10.88
N ASP A 84 2.00 7.32 -11.10
CA ASP A 84 1.06 7.54 -10.00
C ASP A 84 0.41 6.22 -9.59
N PHE A 85 -0.12 5.47 -10.55
CA PHE A 85 -0.86 4.24 -10.31
C PHE A 85 -0.40 3.07 -11.18
N PHE A 86 -0.55 1.87 -10.60
CA PHE A 86 -0.59 0.62 -11.33
C PHE A 86 -2.03 0.10 -11.35
N ILE A 87 -2.59 -0.10 -12.54
CA ILE A 87 -3.93 -0.66 -12.73
C ILE A 87 -3.90 -1.52 -14.00
N GLU A 88 -4.09 -2.83 -13.87
CA GLU A 88 -4.11 -3.73 -15.04
C GLU A 88 -5.14 -3.26 -16.08
N TYR A 89 -4.77 -3.37 -17.36
CA TYR A 89 -5.52 -2.78 -18.47
C TYR A 89 -6.99 -3.27 -18.54
N ASP A 90 -7.23 -4.54 -18.21
CA ASP A 90 -8.53 -5.20 -18.19
C ASP A 90 -9.32 -4.92 -16.90
N SER A 91 -8.64 -4.52 -15.83
CA SER A 91 -9.23 -4.14 -14.55
C SER A 91 -9.52 -2.64 -14.43
N ILE A 92 -9.18 -1.82 -15.43
CA ILE A 92 -9.30 -0.36 -15.34
C ILE A 92 -10.74 0.13 -15.13
N LYS A 93 -11.72 -0.56 -15.71
CA LYS A 93 -13.14 -0.25 -15.52
C LYS A 93 -13.60 -0.53 -14.10
N ALA A 94 -13.20 -1.68 -13.54
CA ALA A 94 -13.52 -2.05 -12.16
C ALA A 94 -12.87 -1.09 -11.14
N ASN A 95 -11.79 -0.43 -11.52
CA ASN A 95 -11.06 0.54 -10.71
C ASN A 95 -11.42 2.00 -11.03
N GLU A 96 -12.55 2.29 -11.68
CA GLU A 96 -12.95 3.67 -12.03
C GLU A 96 -13.00 4.59 -10.81
N ALA A 97 -13.39 4.09 -9.64
CA ALA A 97 -13.43 4.84 -8.39
C ALA A 97 -12.05 5.37 -7.93
N LYS A 98 -10.95 4.81 -8.47
CA LYS A 98 -9.57 5.25 -8.19
C LYS A 98 -9.08 6.29 -9.19
N LEU A 99 -9.80 6.47 -10.30
CA LEU A 99 -9.47 7.46 -11.31
C LEU A 99 -10.08 8.83 -10.95
N PRO A 100 -9.60 9.93 -11.55
CA PRO A 100 -10.12 11.26 -11.26
C PRO A 100 -11.61 11.37 -11.58
N SER A 101 -12.39 11.94 -10.67
CA SER A 101 -13.81 12.22 -10.92
C SER A 101 -14.01 13.22 -12.06
N ASP A 102 -13.05 14.13 -12.29
CA ASP A 102 -13.03 15.02 -13.45
C ASP A 102 -12.67 14.25 -14.73
N LYS A 103 -13.66 14.08 -15.60
CA LYS A 103 -13.50 13.43 -16.92
C LYS A 103 -12.61 14.22 -17.90
N ASN A 104 -12.18 15.42 -17.56
CA ASN A 104 -11.21 16.21 -18.34
C ASN A 104 -9.78 16.11 -17.80
N ALA A 105 -9.55 15.39 -16.70
CA ALA A 105 -8.22 15.16 -16.15
C ALA A 105 -7.27 14.59 -17.21
N LYS A 106 -6.04 15.10 -17.25
CA LYS A 106 -4.97 14.59 -18.11
C LYS A 106 -4.54 13.22 -17.63
N ILE A 107 -4.76 12.18 -18.43
CA ILE A 107 -4.35 10.80 -18.13
C ILE A 107 -3.42 10.32 -19.23
N ILE A 108 -2.26 9.78 -18.84
CA ILE A 108 -1.33 9.11 -19.74
C ILE A 108 -1.20 7.65 -19.29
N LEU A 109 -1.55 6.74 -20.19
CA LEU A 109 -1.43 5.31 -19.98
C LEU A 109 -0.17 4.79 -20.65
N TYR A 110 0.46 3.79 -20.07
CA TYR A 110 1.52 3.07 -20.76
C TYR A 110 1.54 1.60 -20.35
N CYS A 111 2.11 0.78 -21.22
CA CYS A 111 2.45 -0.61 -20.93
C CYS A 111 3.80 -0.94 -21.59
N LYS A 112 4.16 -2.21 -21.76
CA LYS A 112 5.42 -2.60 -22.41
C LYS A 112 5.56 -2.13 -23.86
N THR A 113 4.64 -2.53 -24.74
CA THR A 113 4.71 -2.27 -26.19
C THR A 113 3.70 -1.25 -26.71
N GLY A 114 2.75 -0.82 -25.86
CA GLY A 114 1.66 0.11 -26.20
C GLY A 114 0.31 -0.54 -26.52
N ARG A 115 0.23 -1.87 -26.68
CA ARG A 115 -1.03 -2.58 -26.98
C ARG A 115 -2.06 -2.44 -25.84
N MET A 116 -1.70 -2.89 -24.65
CA MET A 116 -2.61 -2.87 -23.48
C MET A 116 -3.01 -1.43 -23.09
N SER A 117 -2.10 -0.46 -23.23
CA SER A 117 -2.42 0.94 -22.95
C SER A 117 -3.38 1.55 -23.97
N ALA A 118 -3.38 1.09 -25.22
CA ALA A 118 -4.39 1.47 -26.21
C ALA A 118 -5.77 0.88 -25.88
N GLU A 119 -5.83 -0.36 -25.40
CA GLU A 119 -7.08 -1.01 -24.96
C GLU A 119 -7.67 -0.32 -23.71
N ALA A 120 -6.82 -0.02 -22.73
CA ALA A 120 -7.21 0.76 -21.56
C ALA A 120 -7.67 2.18 -21.93
N LEU A 121 -7.03 2.82 -22.92
CA LEU A 121 -7.46 4.12 -23.45
C LEU A 121 -8.87 4.06 -24.02
N ALA A 122 -9.16 3.07 -24.87
CA ALA A 122 -10.49 2.87 -25.44
C ALA A 122 -11.55 2.66 -24.33
N THR A 123 -11.19 1.92 -23.28
CA THR A 123 -12.05 1.74 -22.11
C THR A 123 -12.31 3.07 -21.40
N LEU A 124 -11.29 3.87 -21.11
CA LEU A 124 -11.48 5.18 -20.46
C LEU A 124 -12.30 6.15 -21.32
N LYS A 125 -12.12 6.15 -22.64
CA LYS A 125 -12.94 6.95 -23.57
C LYS A 125 -14.40 6.54 -23.50
N SER A 126 -14.70 5.23 -23.41
CA SER A 126 -16.06 4.73 -23.23
C SER A 126 -16.70 5.15 -21.89
N LEU A 127 -15.88 5.40 -20.86
CA LEU A 127 -16.29 5.94 -19.56
C LEU A 127 -16.35 7.48 -19.52
N GLY A 128 -16.17 8.13 -20.68
CA GLY A 128 -16.32 9.58 -20.84
C GLY A 128 -15.06 10.41 -20.58
N TYR A 129 -13.91 9.80 -20.29
CA TYR A 129 -12.66 10.55 -20.14
C TYR A 129 -12.20 11.14 -21.47
N LYS A 130 -12.00 12.46 -21.51
CA LYS A 130 -11.74 13.19 -22.76
C LYS A 130 -10.26 13.32 -23.06
N ASN A 131 -9.43 13.49 -22.03
CA ASN A 131 -8.01 13.81 -22.15
C ASN A 131 -7.11 12.63 -21.77
N VAL A 132 -7.31 11.51 -22.47
CA VAL A 132 -6.52 10.29 -22.31
C VAL A 132 -5.58 10.15 -23.50
N LYS A 133 -4.31 9.90 -23.20
CA LYS A 133 -3.30 9.50 -24.17
C LYS A 133 -2.63 8.21 -23.75
N HIS A 134 -1.98 7.52 -24.67
CA HIS A 134 -1.09 6.43 -24.32
C HIS A 134 0.32 6.61 -24.92
N LEU A 135 1.33 6.09 -24.23
CA LEU A 135 2.73 6.16 -24.65
C LEU A 135 2.94 5.31 -25.91
N GLU A 136 3.34 5.97 -27.00
CA GLU A 136 3.62 5.29 -28.27
C GLU A 136 4.84 4.37 -28.14
N GLY A 137 4.63 3.08 -28.47
CA GLY A 137 5.65 2.04 -28.34
C GLY A 137 5.95 1.62 -26.90
N GLY A 138 5.23 2.14 -25.91
CA GLY A 138 5.34 1.75 -24.51
C GLY A 138 6.72 1.94 -23.87
N MET A 139 7.01 1.13 -22.85
CA MET A 139 8.31 1.11 -22.16
C MET A 139 9.46 0.74 -23.08
N ASP A 140 9.25 -0.10 -24.10
CA ASP A 140 10.30 -0.46 -25.05
C ASP A 140 10.79 0.78 -25.84
N ALA A 141 9.86 1.62 -26.29
CA ALA A 141 10.20 2.88 -26.94
C ALA A 141 10.79 3.91 -25.97
N TRP A 142 10.35 3.92 -24.71
CA TRP A 142 10.92 4.76 -23.64
C TRP A 142 12.40 4.43 -23.40
N GLN A 143 12.73 3.15 -23.26
CA GLN A 143 14.11 2.67 -23.10
C GLN A 143 14.94 2.92 -24.35
N LYS A 144 14.40 2.68 -25.55
CA LYS A 144 15.09 2.98 -26.82
C LYS A 144 15.39 4.47 -26.98
N ALA A 145 14.59 5.35 -26.37
CA ALA A 145 14.85 6.79 -26.32
C ALA A 145 15.91 7.20 -25.27
N GLY A 146 16.50 6.23 -24.55
CA GLY A 146 17.55 6.44 -23.55
C GLY A 146 17.02 6.79 -22.15
N PHE A 147 15.74 6.57 -21.87
CA PHE A 147 15.16 6.85 -20.56
C PHE A 147 15.06 5.60 -19.68
N GLU A 148 15.20 5.79 -18.37
CA GLU A 148 15.24 4.73 -17.37
C GLU A 148 13.84 4.18 -17.06
N ILE A 149 13.78 2.87 -16.80
CA ILE A 149 12.64 2.16 -16.19
C ILE A 149 13.07 1.72 -14.79
N LEU A 150 12.23 1.99 -13.80
CA LEU A 150 12.40 1.54 -12.44
C LEU A 150 11.97 0.07 -12.33
N ASP A 151 12.84 -0.76 -11.76
CA ASP A 151 12.50 -2.12 -11.36
C ASP A 151 12.13 -2.15 -9.87
N LEU A 152 10.82 -2.16 -9.59
CA LEU A 152 10.30 -2.31 -8.23
C LEU A 152 9.86 -3.75 -7.92
N SER A 153 10.15 -4.73 -8.79
CA SER A 153 9.74 -6.13 -8.57
C SER A 153 10.39 -6.75 -7.33
N LYS A 154 11.58 -6.26 -6.95
CA LYS A 154 12.33 -6.68 -5.75
C LYS A 154 11.97 -5.90 -4.50
N LEU A 155 11.08 -4.92 -4.59
CA LEU A 155 10.73 -4.09 -3.45
C LEU A 155 10.14 -4.91 -2.29
N PRO A 156 9.28 -5.93 -2.51
CA PRO A 156 8.77 -6.75 -1.42
C PRO A 156 9.85 -7.40 -0.58
N SER A 157 10.88 -8.00 -1.20
CA SER A 157 11.97 -8.65 -0.47
C SER A 157 12.94 -7.67 0.18
N GLN A 158 12.98 -6.41 -0.27
CA GLN A 158 13.73 -5.35 0.42
C GLN A 158 13.03 -4.84 1.68
N VAL A 159 11.70 -4.77 1.66
CA VAL A 159 10.89 -4.28 2.79
C VAL A 159 10.62 -5.41 3.79
N LEU A 160 10.37 -6.61 3.28
CA LEU A 160 9.95 -7.81 4.01
C LEU A 160 10.76 -9.03 3.52
N PRO A 161 12.08 -9.08 3.79
CA PRO A 161 12.89 -10.26 3.49
C PRO A 161 12.31 -11.50 4.18
N GLU A 162 12.39 -12.66 3.52
CA GLU A 162 11.86 -13.92 4.06
C GLU A 162 12.60 -14.32 5.35
N GLU A 163 13.92 -14.12 5.37
CA GLU A 163 14.77 -14.32 6.52
C GLU A 163 14.55 -13.31 7.65
N GLY A 164 13.85 -12.20 7.36
CA GLY A 164 13.60 -11.13 8.31
C GLY A 164 14.82 -10.23 8.58
N PHE A 165 14.78 -9.55 9.73
CA PHE A 165 15.89 -8.75 10.23
C PHE A 165 16.29 -9.20 11.63
N GLU A 166 17.60 -9.25 11.87
CA GLU A 166 18.17 -9.26 13.21
C GLU A 166 18.40 -7.82 13.68
N LEU A 167 17.94 -7.51 14.89
CA LEU A 167 18.14 -6.23 15.54
C LEU A 167 19.41 -6.29 16.41
N PRO A 168 20.13 -5.18 16.60
CA PRO A 168 21.35 -5.12 17.43
C PRO A 168 21.07 -5.10 18.95
N ILE A 169 20.04 -5.82 19.38
CA ILE A 169 19.58 -6.02 20.77
C ILE A 169 19.15 -7.48 20.93
N SER A 170 19.15 -7.98 22.15
CA SER A 170 18.82 -9.37 22.47
C SER A 170 17.75 -9.48 23.55
N TRP A 171 17.11 -10.64 23.64
CA TRP A 171 16.03 -10.89 24.58
C TRP A 171 16.48 -11.03 26.04
N GLY A 172 17.72 -11.49 26.27
CA GLY A 172 18.24 -11.75 27.62
C GLY A 172 17.27 -12.56 28.48
N ASP A 173 16.96 -12.04 29.67
CA ASP A 173 16.04 -12.63 30.63
C ASP A 173 14.66 -11.93 30.68
N ILE A 174 14.31 -11.17 29.64
CA ILE A 174 13.07 -10.35 29.61
C ILE A 174 11.83 -11.21 29.84
N ALA A 175 11.63 -12.25 29.03
CA ALA A 175 10.46 -13.12 29.12
C ALA A 175 10.31 -13.80 30.50
N PRO A 176 11.32 -14.53 31.03
CA PRO A 176 11.18 -15.18 32.33
C PRO A 176 10.96 -14.17 33.47
N ARG A 177 11.53 -12.95 33.39
CA ARG A 177 11.26 -11.89 34.37
C ARG A 177 9.82 -11.39 34.32
N LEU A 178 9.30 -11.14 33.12
CA LEU A 178 7.91 -10.70 32.94
C LEU A 178 6.91 -11.75 33.43
N VAL A 179 7.20 -13.04 33.21
CA VAL A 179 6.42 -14.16 33.76
C VAL A 179 6.51 -14.18 35.28
N LYS A 180 7.71 -14.11 35.85
CA LYS A 180 7.92 -14.11 37.32
C LYS A 180 7.18 -12.97 38.02
N LEU A 181 7.10 -11.79 37.38
CA LEU A 181 6.42 -10.61 37.90
C LEU A 181 4.89 -10.67 37.74
N GLY A 182 4.37 -11.60 36.93
CA GLY A 182 2.95 -11.71 36.61
C GLY A 182 2.48 -10.74 35.51
N VAL A 183 3.39 -9.99 34.89
CA VAL A 183 3.07 -9.17 33.70
C VAL A 183 2.59 -10.08 32.57
N ILE A 184 3.19 -11.26 32.47
CA ILE A 184 2.78 -12.35 31.59
C ILE A 184 2.30 -13.52 32.45
N ASP A 185 1.07 -13.95 32.24
CA ASP A 185 0.57 -15.26 32.62
C ASP A 185 1.05 -16.29 31.59
N LYS A 186 1.92 -17.20 32.05
CA LYS A 186 2.60 -18.18 31.21
C LYS A 186 1.64 -19.02 30.36
N GLU A 187 0.54 -19.47 30.96
CA GLU A 187 -0.40 -20.38 30.30
C GLU A 187 -1.30 -19.63 29.31
N LYS A 188 -1.73 -18.41 29.67
CA LYS A 188 -2.46 -17.56 28.72
C LYS A 188 -1.61 -17.20 27.51
N PHE A 189 -0.34 -16.84 27.73
CA PHE A 189 0.56 -16.45 26.65
C PHE A 189 0.81 -17.61 25.69
N LYS A 190 1.13 -18.80 26.20
CA LYS A 190 1.33 -20.03 25.38
C LYS A 190 0.11 -20.43 24.57
N LYS A 191 -1.10 -20.07 25.03
CA LYS A 191 -2.36 -20.37 24.34
C LYS A 191 -2.64 -19.40 23.19
N VAL A 192 -2.27 -18.13 23.34
CA VAL A 192 -2.63 -17.06 22.39
C VAL A 192 -1.50 -16.80 21.38
N VAL A 193 -0.25 -16.88 21.82
CA VAL A 193 0.92 -16.56 21.00
C VAL A 193 1.52 -17.85 20.44
N VAL A 194 1.49 -17.97 19.12
CA VAL A 194 2.13 -19.09 18.42
C VAL A 194 3.63 -18.94 18.52
N MET A 195 4.31 -19.98 19.02
CA MET A 195 5.76 -20.01 19.22
C MET A 195 6.36 -21.23 18.55
N GLY A 196 7.39 -21.01 17.72
CA GLY A 196 8.29 -22.05 17.27
C GLY A 196 9.24 -22.48 18.39
N ASP A 197 10.19 -23.34 18.08
CA ASP A 197 11.11 -23.87 19.09
C ASP A 197 12.10 -22.80 19.58
N GLU A 198 12.50 -21.86 18.71
CA GLU A 198 13.31 -20.71 19.08
C GLU A 198 12.55 -19.76 20.02
N GLU A 199 11.31 -19.39 19.70
CA GLU A 199 10.50 -18.52 20.57
C GLU A 199 10.23 -19.17 21.92
N LYS A 200 10.00 -20.50 21.98
CA LYS A 200 9.88 -21.22 23.25
C LYS A 200 11.18 -21.16 24.06
N ALA A 201 12.34 -21.31 23.43
CA ALA A 201 13.63 -21.23 24.11
C ALA A 201 13.91 -19.83 24.68
N ILE A 202 13.57 -18.78 23.92
CA ILE A 202 13.59 -17.38 24.38
C ILE A 202 12.65 -17.20 25.57
N PHE A 203 11.42 -17.71 25.46
CA PHE A 203 10.38 -17.53 26.47
C PHE A 203 10.70 -18.23 27.80
N GLU A 204 11.37 -19.38 27.74
CA GLU A 204 11.85 -20.11 28.93
C GLU A 204 13.22 -19.59 29.44
N GLY A 205 13.85 -18.63 28.74
CA GLY A 205 15.12 -18.02 29.15
C GLY A 205 16.33 -18.95 29.02
N LEU A 206 16.31 -19.89 28.07
CA LEU A 206 17.35 -20.89 27.91
C LEU A 206 18.64 -20.35 27.27
N GLN A 207 18.53 -19.26 26.51
CA GLN A 207 19.65 -18.62 25.82
C GLN A 207 19.37 -17.14 25.55
N ASP A 208 20.41 -16.30 25.66
CA ASP A 208 20.33 -14.93 25.19
C ASP A 208 20.42 -14.91 23.66
N THR A 209 19.30 -14.58 23.02
CA THR A 209 19.15 -14.61 21.55
C THR A 209 18.91 -13.19 21.04
N PRO A 210 19.60 -12.75 19.96
CA PRO A 210 19.26 -11.50 19.29
C PRO A 210 17.77 -11.43 18.92
N ILE A 211 17.18 -10.25 19.02
CA ILE A 211 15.80 -10.06 18.60
C ILE A 211 15.77 -10.14 17.07
N ARG A 212 15.07 -11.14 16.55
CA ARG A 212 14.82 -11.33 15.11
C ARG A 212 13.35 -11.15 14.80
N ILE A 213 13.03 -10.47 13.70
CA ILE A 213 11.66 -10.32 13.21
C ILE A 213 11.52 -10.75 11.76
N ASN A 214 10.56 -11.64 11.50
CA ASN A 214 10.11 -12.04 10.17
C ASN A 214 8.58 -12.19 10.16
N SER A 215 8.02 -12.68 9.05
CA SER A 215 6.57 -12.86 8.93
C SER A 215 6.00 -14.01 9.77
N GLN A 216 6.84 -14.95 10.21
CA GLN A 216 6.41 -16.09 11.04
C GLN A 216 6.34 -15.73 12.52
N ASN A 217 7.23 -14.85 13.01
CA ASN A 217 7.35 -14.53 14.44
C ASN A 217 6.91 -13.11 14.83
N SER A 218 6.42 -12.30 13.89
CA SER A 218 6.03 -10.90 14.13
C SER A 218 5.07 -10.72 15.31
N GLN A 219 4.13 -11.66 15.50
CA GLN A 219 3.20 -11.68 16.62
C GLN A 219 3.91 -11.89 17.97
N PHE A 220 4.85 -12.84 18.03
CA PHE A 220 5.62 -13.08 19.25
C PHE A 220 6.46 -11.86 19.63
N VAL A 221 7.12 -11.25 18.64
CA VAL A 221 7.95 -10.06 18.84
C VAL A 221 7.12 -8.89 19.37
N VAL A 222 5.96 -8.59 18.76
CA VAL A 222 5.11 -7.48 19.23
C VAL A 222 4.55 -7.73 20.62
N ASP A 223 4.10 -8.94 20.94
CA ASP A 223 3.48 -9.22 22.23
C ASP A 223 4.48 -9.22 23.39
N LEU A 224 5.69 -9.76 23.18
CA LEU A 224 6.71 -9.76 24.22
C LEU A 224 7.26 -8.35 24.47
N LEU A 225 7.48 -7.56 23.41
CA LEU A 225 7.86 -6.15 23.56
C LEU A 225 6.72 -5.31 24.14
N TRP A 226 5.47 -5.60 23.81
CA TRP A 226 4.31 -4.95 24.43
C TRP A 226 4.28 -5.20 25.94
N ALA A 227 4.45 -6.45 26.38
CA ALA A 227 4.53 -6.79 27.80
C ALA A 227 5.67 -6.03 28.51
N LEU A 228 6.85 -5.95 27.87
CA LEU A 228 7.98 -5.19 28.40
C LEU A 228 7.64 -3.71 28.53
N GLY A 229 7.13 -3.10 27.45
CA GLY A 229 6.78 -1.68 27.42
C GLY A 229 5.76 -1.34 28.49
N LEU A 230 4.69 -2.14 28.61
CA LEU A 230 3.66 -1.98 29.65
C LEU A 230 4.27 -1.92 31.05
N ALA A 231 5.21 -2.82 31.35
CA ALA A 231 5.76 -3.00 32.68
C ALA A 231 6.92 -2.05 33.04
N GLN A 232 7.70 -1.65 32.02
CA GLN A 232 8.90 -0.85 32.18
C GLN A 232 8.55 0.57 32.64
N LYS A 233 9.34 1.09 33.58
CA LYS A 233 9.28 2.48 34.00
C LYS A 233 9.86 3.38 32.93
N SER A 234 9.08 4.38 32.52
CA SER A 234 9.48 5.28 31.43
C SER A 234 8.97 6.69 31.68
N LEU A 235 9.85 7.67 31.41
CA LEU A 235 9.49 9.09 31.42
C LEU A 235 8.40 9.41 30.39
N VAL A 236 8.24 8.57 29.36
CA VAL A 236 7.15 8.65 28.37
C VAL A 236 5.77 8.60 29.04
N TYR A 237 5.59 7.78 30.07
CA TYR A 237 4.31 7.69 30.79
C TYR A 237 4.06 8.85 31.75
N GLU A 238 5.08 9.64 32.06
CA GLU A 238 4.96 10.80 32.93
C GLU A 238 4.80 12.07 32.11
N LYS A 239 5.67 12.30 31.12
CA LYS A 239 5.68 13.50 30.25
C LYS A 239 4.74 13.40 29.06
N GLY A 240 4.48 12.19 28.55
CA GLY A 240 3.62 11.97 27.40
C GLY A 240 2.13 12.04 27.74
N PRO A 241 1.24 11.94 26.73
CA PRO A 241 -0.19 12.12 26.92
C PRO A 241 -0.84 11.17 27.94
N MET A 242 -0.31 9.95 28.14
CA MET A 242 -0.84 9.05 29.18
C MET A 242 -0.72 9.61 30.59
N GLY A 243 0.38 10.32 30.90
CA GLY A 243 0.63 10.90 32.22
C GLY A 243 0.10 12.33 32.39
N GLN A 244 -0.16 13.01 31.27
CA GLN A 244 -0.61 14.39 31.24
C GLN A 244 -2.11 14.46 30.90
N GLU A 245 -2.46 14.27 29.64
CA GLU A 245 -3.82 14.45 29.10
C GLU A 245 -4.81 13.40 29.61
N TYR A 246 -4.36 12.15 29.76
CA TYR A 246 -5.20 11.00 30.11
C TYR A 246 -4.85 10.41 31.48
N LYS A 247 -4.37 11.27 32.39
CA LYS A 247 -3.98 10.85 33.74
C LYS A 247 -5.19 10.26 34.48
N GLY A 248 -5.06 9.00 34.90
CA GLY A 248 -6.14 8.25 35.55
C GLY A 248 -7.05 7.48 34.58
N GLU A 249 -6.93 7.73 33.29
CA GLU A 249 -7.66 7.03 32.22
C GLU A 249 -6.75 6.07 31.44
N ALA A 250 -5.48 5.94 31.83
CA ALA A 250 -4.50 5.09 31.17
C ALA A 250 -4.99 3.64 31.00
N GLY A 251 -5.88 3.12 31.84
CA GLY A 251 -6.46 1.77 31.71
C GLY A 251 -7.49 1.60 30.59
N ASN A 252 -7.92 2.68 29.93
CA ASN A 252 -8.93 2.64 28.87
C ASN A 252 -8.32 2.39 27.47
N PHE A 253 -6.99 2.37 27.36
CA PHE A 253 -6.30 2.20 26.08
C PHE A 253 -6.11 0.73 25.70
N ALA A 254 -5.98 0.48 24.39
CA ALA A 254 -5.76 -0.87 23.87
C ALA A 254 -4.43 -1.46 24.39
N SER A 255 -3.42 -0.63 24.61
CA SER A 255 -2.12 -1.04 25.12
C SER A 255 -2.09 -1.42 26.60
N THR A 256 -3.14 -1.12 27.35
CA THR A 256 -3.20 -1.34 28.80
C THR A 256 -4.40 -2.20 29.15
N GLY A 257 -5.62 -1.65 29.04
CA GLY A 257 -6.86 -2.37 29.27
C GLY A 257 -7.06 -3.55 28.30
N GLY A 258 -6.48 -3.47 27.09
CA GLY A 258 -6.46 -4.57 26.13
C GLY A 258 -5.44 -5.67 26.44
N TRP A 259 -4.52 -5.49 27.39
CA TRP A 259 -3.58 -6.52 27.79
C TRP A 259 -4.23 -7.53 28.75
N THR A 260 -4.79 -8.60 28.20
CA THR A 260 -5.46 -9.65 29.00
C THR A 260 -4.55 -10.82 29.39
N LEU A 261 -3.29 -10.76 28.99
CA LEU A 261 -2.30 -11.82 29.16
C LEU A 261 -1.54 -11.72 30.49
N SER A 262 -1.88 -10.79 31.38
CA SER A 262 -1.31 -10.71 32.73
C SER A 262 -2.01 -11.62 33.75
N VAL A 263 -1.32 -11.84 34.87
CA VAL A 263 -1.91 -12.37 36.10
C VAL A 263 -2.71 -11.25 36.76
N GLY A 264 -4.04 -11.36 36.76
CA GLY A 264 -4.91 -10.27 37.22
C GLY A 264 -4.92 -9.07 36.26
N ASN A 265 -5.22 -7.89 36.78
CA ASN A 265 -5.39 -6.66 35.99
C ASN A 265 -4.05 -6.09 35.51
N ALA A 266 -3.95 -5.76 34.21
CA ALA A 266 -2.76 -5.18 33.58
C ALA A 266 -2.27 -3.89 34.23
N MET A 267 -3.18 -3.05 34.74
CA MET A 267 -2.84 -1.80 35.41
C MET A 267 -2.07 -2.00 36.71
N ASN A 268 -2.05 -3.22 37.27
CA ASN A 268 -1.17 -3.56 38.40
C ASN A 268 0.32 -3.53 38.03
N TYR A 269 0.64 -3.51 36.73
CA TYR A 269 1.99 -3.59 36.18
C TYR A 269 2.40 -2.37 35.36
N TYR A 270 1.44 -1.56 34.93
CA TYR A 270 1.67 -0.37 34.12
C TYR A 270 2.70 0.59 34.75
N ASN A 271 3.77 0.91 33.99
CA ASN A 271 4.82 1.87 34.36
C ASN A 271 5.40 1.61 35.78
N LYS A 272 5.62 0.34 36.14
CA LYS A 272 5.86 -0.05 37.54
C LYS A 272 7.28 -0.46 37.85
N PHE A 273 7.95 -1.15 36.93
CA PHE A 273 9.22 -1.80 37.21
C PHE A 273 10.36 -1.15 36.45
N ASP A 274 11.49 -0.95 37.11
CA ASP A 274 12.73 -0.53 36.46
C ASP A 274 13.47 -1.76 35.91
N LEU A 275 12.92 -2.35 34.84
CA LEU A 275 13.43 -3.58 34.22
C LEU A 275 14.69 -3.32 33.41
N LEU A 276 14.68 -2.20 32.66
CA LEU A 276 15.81 -1.62 31.96
C LEU A 276 16.26 -0.41 32.76
N LYS A 277 17.35 -0.57 33.54
CA LYS A 277 17.92 0.52 34.36
C LYS A 277 18.48 1.63 33.48
N LEU A 278 17.62 2.53 33.02
CA LEU A 278 17.96 3.68 32.17
C LEU A 278 18.40 4.86 33.05
N THR A 279 19.45 5.56 32.64
CA THR A 279 19.84 6.85 33.26
C THR A 279 18.80 7.94 32.94
N ALA A 280 18.88 9.08 33.63
CA ALA A 280 18.01 10.22 33.32
C ALA A 280 18.20 10.73 31.88
N GLU A 281 19.44 10.72 31.38
CA GLU A 281 19.77 11.08 30.00
C GLU A 281 19.22 10.07 28.99
N GLU A 282 19.32 8.77 29.29
CA GLU A 282 18.74 7.72 28.48
C GLU A 282 17.20 7.82 28.43
N GLN A 283 16.55 8.10 29.57
CA GLN A 283 15.10 8.32 29.66
C GLN A 283 14.64 9.52 28.83
N GLU A 284 15.35 10.65 28.89
CA GLU A 284 15.03 11.82 28.07
C GLU A 284 15.21 11.50 26.58
N ARG A 285 16.27 10.78 26.23
CA ARG A 285 16.53 10.36 24.85
C ARG A 285 15.43 9.44 24.30
N VAL A 286 14.95 8.48 25.10
CA VAL A 286 13.79 7.64 24.75
C VAL A 286 12.57 8.51 24.48
N TYR A 287 12.27 9.48 25.36
CA TYR A 287 11.16 10.40 25.19
C TYR A 287 11.28 11.19 23.87
N GLU A 288 12.44 11.79 23.61
CA GLU A 288 12.68 12.57 22.38
C GLU A 288 12.55 11.75 21.10
N ILE A 289 13.09 10.52 21.07
CA ILE A 289 12.95 9.61 19.93
C ILE A 289 11.48 9.22 19.72
N SER A 290 10.78 8.85 20.80
CA SER A 290 9.40 8.35 20.75
C SER A 290 8.39 9.36 20.20
N LYS A 291 8.66 10.68 20.28
CA LYS A 291 7.82 11.73 19.67
C LYS A 291 7.83 11.71 18.14
N ASN A 292 8.85 11.10 17.53
CA ASN A 292 9.05 11.08 16.08
C ASN A 292 8.62 9.76 15.42
N ILE A 293 8.17 8.79 16.21
CA ILE A 293 7.78 7.46 15.73
C ILE A 293 6.26 7.38 15.74
N TYR A 294 5.65 7.09 14.60
CA TYR A 294 4.23 6.82 14.45
C TYR A 294 4.04 5.39 13.93
N ARG A 295 2.80 4.89 14.07
CA ARG A 295 2.36 3.61 13.49
C ARG A 295 1.02 3.74 12.77
N PRO A 296 0.78 3.01 11.66
CA PRO A 296 -0.42 3.22 10.84
C PRO A 296 -1.74 2.98 11.57
N CYS A 297 -1.74 2.22 12.68
CA CYS A 297 -2.96 1.93 13.44
C CYS A 297 -3.46 3.06 14.35
N CYS A 298 -2.76 4.20 14.52
CA CYS A 298 -3.31 5.41 15.16
C CYS A 298 -2.76 6.72 14.59
N GLY A 299 -3.32 7.84 15.06
CA GLY A 299 -2.91 9.19 14.67
C GLY A 299 -1.83 9.84 15.54
N ASN A 300 -1.29 9.14 16.55
CA ASN A 300 -0.41 9.71 17.58
C ASN A 300 0.98 9.02 17.61
N PRO A 301 2.01 9.69 18.15
CA PRO A 301 3.37 9.15 18.21
C PRO A 301 3.54 8.11 19.33
N THR A 302 4.63 7.35 19.33
CA THR A 302 5.02 6.39 20.37
C THR A 302 5.19 7.01 21.75
N SER A 303 5.44 8.32 21.85
CA SER A 303 5.34 9.06 23.13
C SER A 303 3.93 9.06 23.75
N PHE A 304 2.92 8.61 22.99
CA PHE A 304 1.60 8.21 23.46
C PHE A 304 1.35 6.74 23.07
N PRO A 305 1.83 5.75 23.86
CA PRO A 305 1.78 4.36 23.45
C PRO A 305 0.40 3.73 23.70
N ASP A 306 -0.67 4.23 23.07
CA ASP A 306 -2.08 3.85 23.27
C ASP A 306 -2.51 2.50 22.64
N CYS A 307 -1.66 1.86 21.83
CA CYS A 307 -1.85 0.47 21.38
C CYS A 307 -0.65 -0.44 21.67
N ASN A 308 -0.86 -1.74 21.48
CA ASN A 308 0.17 -2.77 21.54
C ASN A 308 1.44 -2.42 20.73
N HIS A 309 1.32 -2.00 19.47
CA HIS A 309 2.47 -1.64 18.63
C HIS A 309 3.23 -0.41 19.12
N GLY A 310 2.52 0.61 19.64
CA GLY A 310 3.16 1.78 20.22
C GLY A 310 3.94 1.42 21.48
N MET A 311 3.34 0.59 22.34
CA MET A 311 3.98 0.07 23.55
C MET A 311 5.20 -0.82 23.23
N ALA A 312 5.08 -1.68 22.21
CA ALA A 312 6.18 -2.52 21.73
C ALA A 312 7.31 -1.71 21.10
N ALA A 313 6.98 -0.69 20.29
CA ALA A 313 7.96 0.22 19.72
C ALA A 313 8.71 1.01 20.80
N LEU A 314 8.00 1.45 21.85
CA LEU A 314 8.63 2.10 23.00
C LEU A 314 9.66 1.18 23.67
N ALA A 315 9.27 -0.06 23.97
CA ALA A 315 10.18 -1.05 24.57
C ALA A 315 11.42 -1.32 23.70
N ALA A 316 11.24 -1.39 22.38
CA ALA A 316 12.35 -1.55 21.44
C ALA A 316 13.30 -0.33 21.47
N VAL A 317 12.76 0.89 21.51
CA VAL A 317 13.56 2.12 21.65
C VAL A 317 14.33 2.12 22.96
N GLU A 318 13.69 1.74 24.07
CA GLU A 318 14.34 1.65 25.39
C GLU A 318 15.51 0.65 25.40
N LEU A 319 15.33 -0.53 24.81
CA LEU A 319 16.40 -1.53 24.66
C LEU A 319 17.57 -1.00 23.83
N MET A 320 17.29 -0.34 22.70
CA MET A 320 18.34 0.18 21.83
C MET A 320 19.06 1.40 22.40
N VAL A 321 18.33 2.31 23.08
CA VAL A 321 18.94 3.42 23.82
C VAL A 321 19.84 2.85 24.93
N LYS A 322 19.37 1.85 25.68
CA LYS A 322 20.18 1.22 26.74
C LYS A 322 21.46 0.58 26.20
N LYS A 323 21.37 0.01 25.00
CA LYS A 323 22.51 -0.59 24.30
C LYS A 323 23.48 0.46 23.74
N GLY A 324 23.10 1.74 23.73
CA GLY A 324 23.95 2.85 23.27
C GLY A 324 23.95 3.04 21.75
N LEU A 325 22.93 2.54 21.03
CA LEU A 325 22.82 2.76 19.59
C LEU A 325 22.66 4.24 19.27
N PRO A 326 23.13 4.74 18.11
CA PRO A 326 22.82 6.09 17.63
C PRO A 326 21.37 6.20 17.15
N ASP A 327 20.82 7.43 17.15
CA ASP A 327 19.40 7.69 16.85
C ASP A 327 18.99 7.18 15.45
N ASP A 328 19.84 7.34 14.44
CA ASP A 328 19.55 6.91 13.07
C ASP A 328 19.42 5.39 12.96
N GLU A 329 20.25 4.63 13.68
CA GLU A 329 20.12 3.17 13.78
C GLU A 329 18.85 2.78 14.55
N ILE A 330 18.46 3.52 15.58
CA ILE A 330 17.20 3.28 16.29
C ILE A 330 16.02 3.44 15.33
N TYR A 331 15.94 4.54 14.57
CA TYR A 331 14.87 4.74 13.60
C TYR A 331 14.87 3.65 12.52
N LYS A 332 16.03 3.24 11.99
CA LYS A 332 16.12 2.14 11.01
C LYS A 332 15.57 0.82 11.57
N ASN A 333 15.89 0.48 12.82
CA ASN A 333 15.43 -0.77 13.43
C ASN A 333 13.95 -0.72 13.83
N VAL A 334 13.44 0.44 14.27
CA VAL A 334 11.98 0.60 14.45
C VAL A 334 11.24 0.52 13.12
N LEU A 335 11.80 1.07 12.03
CA LEU A 335 11.21 0.94 10.69
C LEU A 335 11.12 -0.53 10.27
N ARG A 336 12.15 -1.33 10.53
CA ARG A 336 12.13 -2.79 10.29
C ARG A 336 11.02 -3.48 11.09
N LEU A 337 10.87 -3.18 12.37
CA LEU A 337 9.79 -3.73 13.21
C LEU A 337 8.42 -3.37 12.64
N ASN A 338 8.20 -2.08 12.39
CA ASN A 338 6.96 -1.57 11.85
C ASN A 338 6.64 -2.15 10.45
N SER A 339 7.64 -2.41 9.60
CA SER A 339 7.43 -3.07 8.30
C SER A 339 6.77 -4.43 8.47
N PHE A 340 7.24 -5.26 9.40
CA PHE A 340 6.63 -6.57 9.66
C PHE A 340 5.30 -6.52 10.41
N TRP A 341 5.07 -5.48 11.23
CA TRP A 341 3.78 -5.27 11.89
C TRP A 341 2.71 -4.67 10.97
N PHE A 342 3.12 -3.90 9.95
CA PHE A 342 2.23 -3.29 8.97
C PHE A 342 2.71 -3.52 7.52
N PRO A 343 2.77 -4.78 7.04
CA PRO A 343 3.35 -5.14 5.75
C PRO A 343 2.81 -4.30 4.58
N SER A 344 1.48 -4.26 4.44
CA SER A 344 0.83 -3.54 3.34
C SER A 344 1.12 -2.04 3.36
N ASN A 345 1.23 -1.43 4.55
CA ASN A 345 1.54 -0.01 4.69
C ASN A 345 2.97 0.30 4.24
N TYR A 346 3.95 -0.47 4.71
CA TYR A 346 5.35 -0.18 4.39
C TYR A 346 5.72 -0.58 2.97
N LEU A 347 5.08 -1.59 2.39
CA LEU A 347 5.16 -1.82 0.94
C LEU A 347 4.61 -0.63 0.15
N THR A 348 3.48 -0.06 0.58
CA THR A 348 2.89 1.13 -0.03
C THR A 348 3.81 2.34 0.06
N VAL A 349 4.38 2.61 1.23
CA VAL A 349 5.33 3.71 1.43
C VAL A 349 6.60 3.46 0.60
N ALA A 350 7.13 2.24 0.59
CA ALA A 350 8.29 1.90 -0.23
C ALA A 350 8.01 2.13 -1.71
N THR A 351 6.83 1.74 -2.23
CA THR A 351 6.43 2.00 -3.61
C THR A 351 6.33 3.49 -3.90
N TYR A 352 5.81 4.29 -2.97
CA TYR A 352 5.76 5.76 -3.09
C TYR A 352 7.14 6.38 -3.30
N PHE A 353 8.14 5.97 -2.51
CA PHE A 353 9.52 6.45 -2.63
C PHE A 353 10.23 5.85 -3.86
N GLY A 354 10.01 4.56 -4.13
CA GLY A 354 10.53 3.86 -5.30
C GLY A 354 10.12 4.56 -6.59
N ARG A 355 8.84 4.96 -6.74
CA ARG A 355 8.33 5.73 -7.89
C ARG A 355 8.99 7.09 -8.07
N GLN A 356 9.53 7.67 -7.00
CA GLN A 356 10.31 8.92 -7.05
C GLN A 356 11.81 8.67 -7.34
N GLY A 357 12.20 7.42 -7.53
CA GLY A 357 13.59 7.01 -7.75
C GLY A 357 14.42 7.02 -6.47
N ILE A 358 13.79 6.86 -5.30
CA ILE A 358 14.48 6.76 -4.01
C ILE A 358 14.45 5.28 -3.58
N PRO A 359 15.59 4.57 -3.61
CA PRO A 359 15.67 3.18 -3.16
C PRO A 359 15.31 3.03 -1.68
N TRP A 360 14.71 1.88 -1.32
CA TRP A 360 14.26 1.63 0.05
C TRP A 360 15.39 1.68 1.08
N ASP A 361 16.60 1.23 0.72
CA ASP A 361 17.78 1.28 1.59
C ASP A 361 18.38 2.69 1.74
N LYS A 362 17.84 3.69 1.02
CA LYS A 362 18.28 5.10 1.04
C LYS A 362 17.25 6.06 1.64
N VAL A 363 16.08 5.58 2.07
CA VAL A 363 15.09 6.44 2.71
C VAL A 363 15.55 6.90 4.10
N ASP A 364 15.11 8.08 4.52
CA ASP A 364 15.28 8.54 5.90
C ASP A 364 14.24 7.85 6.80
N ALA A 365 14.70 6.90 7.62
CA ALA A 365 13.82 6.15 8.51
C ALA A 365 13.04 7.04 9.49
N LYS A 366 13.61 8.16 9.96
CA LYS A 366 12.92 9.10 10.84
C LYS A 366 11.78 9.79 10.10
N GLN A 367 12.01 10.17 8.85
CA GLN A 367 10.95 10.73 7.99
C GLN A 367 9.83 9.71 7.78
N ILE A 368 10.17 8.48 7.41
CA ILE A 368 9.19 7.41 7.14
C ILE A 368 8.37 7.07 8.39
N LEU A 369 8.99 7.01 9.56
CA LEU A 369 8.29 6.80 10.82
C LEU A 369 7.49 8.02 11.28
N GLY A 370 7.67 9.19 10.65
CA GLY A 370 6.97 10.41 10.98
C GLY A 370 5.47 10.39 10.65
N LYS A 371 4.80 11.45 11.12
CA LYS A 371 3.34 11.62 11.01
C LYS A 371 2.81 11.49 9.58
N ASP A 372 3.52 12.03 8.60
CA ASP A 372 3.02 12.13 7.21
C ASP A 372 2.97 10.79 6.48
N TYR A 373 3.67 9.77 6.97
CA TYR A 373 3.79 8.46 6.33
C TYR A 373 3.29 7.33 7.22
N SER A 374 3.59 7.40 8.53
CA SER A 374 3.28 6.32 9.47
C SER A 374 2.12 6.64 10.42
N SER A 375 1.54 7.84 10.48
CA SER A 375 0.26 7.99 11.20
C SER A 375 -0.90 7.39 10.39
N GLY A 376 -2.03 7.06 11.00
CA GLY A 376 -3.19 6.54 10.28
C GLY A 376 -3.68 7.45 9.15
N GLN A 377 -3.62 8.77 9.34
CA GLN A 377 -3.95 9.74 8.28
C GLN A 377 -2.86 9.81 7.21
N GLY A 378 -1.58 9.81 7.62
CA GLY A 378 -0.43 9.81 6.71
C GLY A 378 -0.41 8.57 5.82
N ALA A 379 -0.52 7.40 6.44
CA ALA A 379 -0.68 6.11 5.78
C ALA A 379 -1.83 6.10 4.76
N SER A 380 -3.02 6.59 5.14
CA SER A 380 -4.16 6.69 4.24
C SER A 380 -3.89 7.65 3.07
N SER A 381 -3.21 8.77 3.33
CA SER A 381 -2.83 9.74 2.31
C SER A 381 -1.86 9.15 1.29
N VAL A 382 -0.84 8.43 1.74
CA VAL A 382 0.14 7.76 0.86
C VAL A 382 -0.55 6.64 0.06
N ALA A 383 -1.40 5.82 0.68
CA ALA A 383 -2.14 4.78 -0.02
C ALA A 383 -3.02 5.32 -1.15
N LYS A 384 -3.65 6.48 -0.97
CA LYS A 384 -4.41 7.16 -2.03
C LYS A 384 -3.53 7.64 -3.19
N LYS A 385 -2.28 8.02 -2.91
CA LYS A 385 -1.31 8.45 -3.94
C LYS A 385 -0.71 7.28 -4.71
N VAL A 386 -0.55 6.12 -4.08
CA VAL A 386 0.09 4.93 -4.68
C VAL A 386 -0.92 4.03 -5.40
N GLY A 387 -2.15 3.94 -4.88
CA GLY A 387 -3.14 3.01 -5.41
C GLY A 387 -2.75 1.53 -5.18
N PRO A 388 -3.21 0.61 -6.04
CA PRO A 388 -2.83 -0.80 -5.97
C PRO A 388 -1.32 -1.00 -6.08
N LEU A 389 -0.81 -1.98 -5.32
CA LEU A 389 0.57 -2.41 -5.45
C LEU A 389 0.74 -3.33 -6.67
N PRO A 390 1.89 -3.29 -7.34
CA PRO A 390 2.13 -4.08 -8.55
C PRO A 390 2.57 -5.53 -8.29
N PHE A 391 2.59 -5.98 -7.03
CA PHE A 391 3.13 -7.28 -6.58
C PHE A 391 2.25 -7.94 -5.53
#